data_AF-A0A6B3F473-F1
#
_entry.id   AF-A0A6B3F473-F1
#
_cell.length_a   1.000
_cell.length_b   1.000
_cell.length_c   1.000
_cell.angle_alpha   90.00
_cell.angle_beta   90.00
_cell.angle_gamma   90.00
#
_symmetry.space_group_name_H-M   'P 1'
#
loop_
_entity.id
_entity.type
_entity.pdbx_description
1 polymer ?
#
loop_
_entity_poly.entity_id
_entity_poly.type
_entity_poly.pdbx_seq_one_letter_code
_entity_poly.pdbx_strand_id
1 'polypeptide(L)'
;SEVPLVPAASAPAAELLAEPADRAEQRLLGAVAALASDTTAEPYNEAQDAPWHRTRLLLRLHRYAHEVVRGAPDPVLAGPGHALDLHRDASEAAAAAASAARTPRIAPATAYALGVLHADQRHEVEAARAVFRETWPYAAAVTAR
;
A
#
# COMPACT_ATOMS: atom_id res chain seq x y z
N SER A 1 26.35 10.28 14.35
CA SER A 1 26.45 8.84 14.12
C SER A 1 27.20 8.67 12.82
N GLU A 2 28.52 8.56 12.87
CA GLU A 2 29.35 8.33 11.68
C GLU A 2 29.63 6.84 11.59
N VAL A 3 28.94 6.19 10.65
CA VAL A 3 29.17 4.78 10.35
C VAL A 3 30.40 4.72 9.44
N PRO A 4 31.43 3.93 9.76
CA PRO A 4 32.61 3.79 8.90
C PRO A 4 32.17 3.29 7.52
N LEU A 5 32.45 4.06 6.47
CA LEU A 5 32.19 3.66 5.09
C LEU A 5 33.16 2.54 4.73
N VAL A 6 32.62 1.34 4.50
CA VAL A 6 33.37 0.17 4.06
C VAL A 6 33.95 0.45 2.66
N PRO A 7 35.17 -0.02 2.30
CA PRO A 7 35.79 0.24 0.99
C PRO A 7 34.93 -0.11 -0.23
N ALA A 8 33.96 -1.01 -0.05
CA ALA A 8 32.95 -1.38 -1.03
C ALA A 8 32.06 -0.21 -1.49
N ALA A 9 31.98 0.90 -0.74
CA ALA A 9 31.23 2.10 -1.10
C ALA A 9 31.81 2.90 -2.28
N SER A 10 32.91 2.43 -2.89
CA SER A 10 33.59 3.10 -4.01
C SER A 10 33.04 2.68 -5.38
N ALA A 11 32.25 1.60 -5.45
CA ALA A 11 31.63 1.13 -6.69
C ALA A 11 30.38 1.96 -7.05
N PRO A 12 29.98 2.02 -8.33
CA PRO A 12 28.75 2.70 -8.74
C PRO A 12 27.55 2.25 -7.93
N ALA A 13 26.70 3.19 -7.49
CA ALA A 13 25.53 2.89 -6.66
C ALA A 13 24.61 1.84 -7.29
N ALA A 14 24.50 1.81 -8.62
CA ALA A 14 23.73 0.80 -9.34
C ALA A 14 24.25 -0.64 -9.13
N GLU A 15 25.57 -0.84 -9.03
CA GLU A 15 26.17 -2.15 -8.78
C GLU A 15 25.99 -2.60 -7.33
N LEU A 16 26.11 -1.67 -6.37
CA LEU A 16 25.95 -1.95 -4.95
C LEU A 16 24.49 -2.18 -4.54
N LEU A 17 23.56 -1.53 -5.25
CA LEU A 17 22.13 -1.53 -4.89
C LEU A 17 21.29 -2.49 -5.71
N ALA A 18 21.84 -3.17 -6.72
CA ALA A 18 21.12 -4.19 -7.50
C ALA A 18 20.54 -5.29 -6.61
N GLU A 19 21.37 -5.91 -5.76
CA GLU A 19 20.97 -6.96 -4.82
C GLU A 19 19.89 -6.49 -3.81
N PRO A 20 20.04 -5.33 -3.13
CA PRO A 20 18.96 -4.74 -2.35
C PRO A 20 17.67 -4.45 -3.12
N ALA A 21 17.77 -4.02 -4.39
CA ALA A 21 16.61 -3.72 -5.23
C ALA A 21 15.82 -4.98 -5.58
N ASP A 22 16.50 -6.07 -5.95
CA ASP A 22 15.89 -7.36 -6.24
C ASP A 22 15.16 -7.92 -5.00
N ARG A 23 15.75 -7.78 -3.81
CA ARG A 23 15.06 -8.16 -2.56
C ARG A 23 13.84 -7.30 -2.26
N ALA A 24 13.86 -6.01 -2.62
CA ALA A 24 12.70 -5.15 -2.45
C ALA A 24 11.56 -5.58 -3.38
N GLU A 25 11.87 -5.95 -4.62
CA GLU A 25 10.91 -6.50 -5.58
C GLU A 25 10.31 -7.83 -5.09
N GLN A 26 11.14 -8.78 -4.66
CA GLN A 26 10.66 -10.08 -4.14
C GLN A 26 9.73 -9.92 -2.94
N ARG A 27 10.05 -9.01 -2.01
CA ARG A 27 9.20 -8.71 -0.86
C ARG A 27 7.87 -8.09 -1.28
N LEU A 28 7.89 -7.20 -2.26
CA LEU A 28 6.67 -6.61 -2.82
C LEU A 28 5.79 -7.69 -3.47
N LEU A 29 6.35 -8.52 -4.34
CA LEU A 29 5.63 -9.62 -4.99
C LEU A 29 5.03 -10.58 -3.97
N GLY A 30 5.80 -10.95 -2.94
CA GLY A 30 5.31 -11.81 -1.86
C GLY A 30 4.17 -11.17 -1.05
N ALA A 31 4.24 -9.87 -0.77
CA ALA A 31 3.17 -9.16 -0.07
C ALA A 31 1.90 -9.06 -0.92
N VAL A 32 2.01 -8.79 -2.22
CA VAL A 32 0.86 -8.77 -3.14
C VAL A 32 0.22 -10.14 -3.27
N ALA A 33 1.01 -11.22 -3.36
CA ALA A 33 0.49 -12.58 -3.40
C ALA A 33 -0.31 -12.93 -2.12
N ALA A 34 0.14 -12.46 -0.96
CA ALA A 34 -0.56 -12.67 0.31
C ALA A 34 -1.93 -11.94 0.35
N LEU A 35 -2.08 -10.79 -0.32
CA LEU A 35 -3.36 -10.07 -0.41
C LEU A 35 -4.43 -10.86 -1.18
N ALA A 36 -4.05 -11.66 -2.17
CA ALA A 36 -5.00 -12.43 -2.99
C ALA A 36 -5.59 -13.64 -2.26
N SER A 37 -4.93 -14.10 -1.20
CA SER A 37 -5.32 -15.32 -0.46
C SER A 37 -6.41 -15.08 0.59
N ASP A 38 -6.76 -13.82 0.88
CA ASP A 38 -7.73 -13.45 1.91
C ASP A 38 -9.12 -13.17 1.29
N THR A 39 -9.85 -14.24 0.94
CA THR A 39 -11.18 -14.16 0.30
C THR A 39 -12.34 -14.38 1.28
N THR A 40 -12.08 -14.66 2.55
CA THR A 40 -13.11 -15.09 3.53
C THR A 40 -13.46 -14.04 4.58
N ALA A 41 -12.86 -12.86 4.50
CA ALA A 41 -12.99 -11.87 5.56
C ALA A 41 -14.27 -11.03 5.46
N GLU A 42 -14.86 -10.69 6.61
CA GLU A 42 -16.10 -9.91 6.71
C GLU A 42 -15.99 -8.53 6.04
N PRO A 43 -17.09 -8.01 5.46
CA PRO A 43 -17.12 -6.65 4.94
C PRO A 43 -16.70 -5.63 6.00
N TYR A 44 -15.83 -4.69 5.63
CA TYR A 44 -15.33 -3.60 6.48
C TYR A 44 -14.45 -4.01 7.67
N ASN A 45 -13.87 -5.21 7.66
CA ASN A 45 -12.88 -5.56 8.68
C ASN A 45 -11.60 -4.71 8.51
N GLU A 46 -11.40 -3.76 9.42
CA GLU A 46 -10.23 -2.87 9.48
C GLU A 46 -8.90 -3.64 9.61
N ALA A 47 -8.91 -4.87 10.14
CA ALA A 47 -7.70 -5.70 10.22
C ALA A 47 -7.12 -6.03 8.84
N GLN A 48 -7.95 -6.00 7.79
CA GLN A 48 -7.50 -6.21 6.41
C GLN A 48 -6.65 -5.03 5.91
N ASP A 49 -6.78 -3.83 6.48
CA ASP A 49 -6.07 -2.64 5.98
C ASP A 49 -4.55 -2.72 6.22
N ALA A 50 -4.11 -3.44 7.26
CA ALA A 50 -2.70 -3.56 7.62
C ALA A 50 -1.83 -4.25 6.54
N PRO A 51 -2.23 -5.42 6.00
CA PRO A 51 -1.59 -5.99 4.80
C PRO A 51 -1.48 -5.01 3.62
N TRP A 52 -2.54 -4.25 3.32
CA TRP A 52 -2.54 -3.27 2.24
C TRP A 52 -1.56 -2.12 2.49
N HIS A 53 -1.52 -1.60 3.71
CA HIS A 53 -0.53 -0.58 4.11
C HIS A 53 0.91 -1.11 4.01
N ARG A 54 1.14 -2.38 4.37
CA ARG A 54 2.46 -3.00 4.23
C ARG A 54 2.87 -3.09 2.76
N THR A 55 1.97 -3.53 1.89
CA THR A 55 2.20 -3.58 0.43
C THR A 55 2.53 -2.20 -0.12
N ARG A 56 1.83 -1.14 0.31
CA ARG A 56 2.12 0.25 -0.08
C ARG A 56 3.54 0.69 0.28
N LEU A 57 3.99 0.35 1.49
CA LEU A 57 5.37 0.65 1.91
C LEU A 57 6.40 -0.10 1.07
N LEU A 58 6.16 -1.38 0.80
CA LEU A 58 7.05 -2.19 -0.03
C LEU A 58 7.10 -1.69 -1.49
N LEU A 59 5.97 -1.25 -2.04
CA LEU A 59 5.90 -0.66 -3.38
C LEU A 59 6.72 0.62 -3.45
N ARG A 60 6.59 1.51 -2.46
CA ARG A 60 7.40 2.74 -2.38
C ARG A 60 8.89 2.43 -2.27
N LEU A 61 9.27 1.45 -1.45
CA LEU A 61 10.67 1.01 -1.33
C LEU A 61 11.22 0.46 -2.65
N HIS A 62 10.47 -0.39 -3.34
CA HIS A 62 10.87 -0.93 -4.64
C HIS A 62 11.00 0.18 -5.69
N ARG A 63 10.04 1.13 -5.75
CA ARG A 63 10.12 2.30 -6.63
C ARG A 63 11.40 3.11 -6.37
N TYR A 64 11.72 3.40 -5.12
CA TYR A 64 12.94 4.14 -4.79
C TYR A 64 14.21 3.35 -5.13
N ALA A 65 14.23 2.05 -4.89
CA ALA A 65 15.36 1.21 -5.28
C ALA A 65 15.55 1.19 -6.80
N HIS A 66 14.46 1.07 -7.56
CA HIS A 66 14.47 1.14 -9.02
C HIS A 66 14.93 2.51 -9.54
N GLU A 67 14.43 3.60 -8.96
CA GLU A 67 14.86 4.97 -9.30
C GLU A 67 16.37 5.16 -9.12
N VAL A 68 16.95 4.65 -8.03
CA VAL A 68 18.38 4.78 -7.77
C VAL A 68 19.21 3.90 -8.72
N VAL A 69 18.75 2.68 -9.03
CA VAL A 69 19.47 1.74 -9.90
C VAL A 69 19.37 2.10 -11.38
N ARG A 70 18.20 2.58 -11.84
CA ARG A 70 17.89 2.84 -13.26
C ARG A 70 17.86 4.32 -13.62
N GLY A 71 17.92 5.21 -12.64
CA GLY A 71 17.85 6.67 -12.84
C GLY A 71 16.45 7.22 -13.10
N ALA A 72 15.40 6.39 -13.05
CA ALA A 72 14.01 6.79 -13.28
C ALA A 72 13.00 5.86 -12.58
N PRO A 73 11.81 6.38 -12.21
CA PRO A 73 10.72 5.56 -11.70
C PRO A 73 10.20 4.60 -12.77
N ASP A 74 9.72 3.44 -12.34
CA ASP A 74 8.95 2.56 -13.21
C ASP A 74 7.53 3.16 -13.40
N PRO A 75 7.16 3.61 -14.63
CA PRO A 75 5.86 4.19 -14.90
C PRO A 75 4.71 3.20 -14.72
N VAL A 76 4.97 1.89 -14.84
CA VAL A 76 3.96 0.84 -14.71
C VAL A 76 3.45 0.74 -13.27
N LEU A 77 4.27 1.12 -12.29
CA LEU A 77 3.91 1.13 -10.87
C LEU A 77 3.16 2.38 -10.42
N ALA A 78 3.02 3.40 -11.29
CA ALA A 78 2.36 4.65 -10.93
C ALA A 78 0.86 4.46 -10.60
N GLY A 79 0.13 3.70 -11.43
CA GLY A 79 -1.28 3.39 -11.23
C GLY A 79 -1.54 2.60 -9.94
N PRO A 80 -0.90 1.44 -9.74
CA PRO A 80 -1.01 0.67 -8.50
C PRO A 80 -0.56 1.45 -7.26
N GLY A 81 0.51 2.25 -7.38
CA GLY A 81 0.99 3.10 -6.30
C GLY A 81 -0.05 4.14 -5.89
N HIS A 82 -0.71 4.78 -6.86
CA HIS A 82 -1.78 5.73 -6.60
C HIS A 82 -3.01 5.07 -5.94
N ALA A 83 -3.41 3.89 -6.40
CA ALA A 83 -4.51 3.14 -5.80
C ALA A 83 -4.24 2.82 -4.32
N LEU A 84 -3.01 2.43 -3.96
CA LEU A 84 -2.64 2.18 -2.57
C LEU A 84 -2.59 3.45 -1.71
N ASP A 85 -2.31 4.61 -2.30
CA ASP A 85 -2.37 5.89 -1.59
C ASP A 85 -3.83 6.28 -1.32
N LEU A 86 -4.73 6.14 -2.30
CA LEU A 86 -6.18 6.33 -2.09
C LEU A 86 -6.74 5.38 -1.03
N HIS A 87 -6.35 4.10 -1.06
CA HIS A 87 -6.71 3.14 -0.01
C HIS A 87 -6.33 3.67 1.38
N ARG A 88 -5.10 4.16 1.54
CA ARG A 88 -4.59 4.67 2.82
C ARG A 88 -5.39 5.89 3.28
N ASP A 89 -5.67 6.82 2.39
CA ASP A 89 -6.38 8.05 2.74
C ASP A 89 -7.82 7.73 3.16
N ALA A 90 -8.50 6.84 2.43
CA ALA A 90 -9.85 6.39 2.76
C ALA A 90 -9.90 5.61 4.08
N SER A 91 -8.96 4.70 4.33
CA SER A 91 -8.94 3.93 5.59
C SER A 91 -8.69 4.83 6.81
N GLU A 92 -7.81 5.83 6.69
CA GLU A 92 -7.57 6.79 7.76
C GLU A 92 -8.77 7.71 7.99
N ALA A 93 -9.43 8.16 6.92
CA ALA A 93 -10.66 8.95 7.02
C ALA A 93 -11.79 8.14 7.69
N ALA A 94 -11.96 6.87 7.33
CA ALA A 94 -12.93 5.97 7.95
C ALA A 94 -12.66 5.80 9.45
N ALA A 95 -11.40 5.59 9.84
CA ALA A 95 -11.00 5.46 11.24
C ALA A 95 -11.21 6.75 12.03
N ALA A 96 -10.90 7.91 11.43
CA ALA A 96 -11.14 9.22 12.01
C ALA A 96 -12.64 9.48 12.23
N ALA A 97 -13.49 9.16 11.25
CA ALA A 97 -14.94 9.28 11.36
C ALA A 97 -15.50 8.38 12.48
N ALA A 98 -15.05 7.12 12.56
CA ALA A 98 -15.44 6.19 13.62
C ALA A 98 -14.99 6.66 15.00
N SER A 99 -13.78 7.22 15.10
CA SER A 99 -13.26 7.82 16.34
C SER A 99 -14.08 9.02 16.77
N ALA A 100 -14.37 9.93 15.84
CA ALA A 100 -15.19 11.12 16.08
C ALA A 100 -16.61 10.75 16.55
N ALA A 101 -17.21 9.70 15.98
CA ALA A 101 -18.55 9.22 16.36
C ALA A 101 -18.62 8.69 17.80
N ARG A 102 -17.49 8.34 18.42
CA ARG A 102 -17.40 7.92 19.83
C ARG A 102 -17.17 9.09 20.79
N THR A 103 -17.09 10.33 20.30
CA THR A 103 -16.88 11.51 21.14
C THR A 103 -18.07 11.71 22.09
N PRO A 104 -17.84 11.91 23.40
CA PRO A 104 -18.92 12.17 24.34
C PRO A 104 -19.74 13.41 23.97
N ARG A 105 -21.07 13.35 24.20
CA ARG A 105 -22.02 14.47 24.07
C ARG A 105 -22.19 15.05 22.65
N ILE A 106 -21.87 14.30 21.60
CA ILE A 106 -22.26 14.69 20.24
C ILE A 106 -23.77 14.50 20.03
N ALA A 107 -24.38 15.32 19.18
CA ALA A 107 -25.79 15.17 18.84
C ALA A 107 -26.03 13.89 18.01
N PRO A 108 -27.19 13.22 18.14
CA PRO A 108 -27.51 12.03 17.35
C PRO A 108 -27.39 12.23 15.83
N ALA A 109 -27.79 13.41 15.32
CA ALA A 109 -27.65 13.74 13.90
C ALA A 109 -26.18 13.77 13.44
N THR A 110 -25.27 14.28 14.30
CA THR A 110 -23.83 14.28 14.03
C THR A 110 -23.26 12.88 14.02
N ALA A 111 -23.65 12.04 14.99
CA ALA A 111 -23.22 10.63 15.03
C ALA A 111 -23.68 9.86 13.78
N TYR A 112 -24.91 10.09 13.32
CA TYR A 112 -25.43 9.50 12.08
C TYR A 112 -24.63 9.93 10.85
N ALA A 113 -24.37 11.24 10.70
CA ALA A 113 -23.57 11.75 9.59
C ALA A 113 -22.15 11.16 9.56
N LEU A 114 -21.52 11.03 10.74
CA LEU A 114 -20.21 10.36 10.85
C LEU A 114 -20.28 8.87 10.52
N GLY A 115 -21.37 8.18 10.84
CA GLY A 115 -21.60 6.79 10.44
C GLY A 115 -21.74 6.62 8.91
N VAL A 116 -22.47 7.52 8.25
CA VAL A 116 -22.58 7.54 6.78
C VAL A 116 -21.22 7.82 6.14
N LEU A 117 -20.48 8.82 6.65
CA LEU A 117 -19.13 9.12 6.17
C LEU A 117 -18.18 7.93 6.35
N HIS A 118 -18.23 7.26 7.50
CA HIS A 118 -17.43 6.05 7.73
C HIS A 118 -17.74 4.98 6.67
N ALA A 119 -19.02 4.69 6.41
CA ALA A 119 -19.43 3.70 5.42
C ALA A 119 -18.98 4.06 4.00
N ASP A 120 -19.12 5.34 3.61
CA ASP A 120 -18.63 5.87 2.33
C ASP A 120 -17.12 5.64 2.16
N GLN A 121 -16.33 5.99 3.17
CA GLN A 121 -14.89 5.78 3.13
C GLN A 121 -14.51 4.29 3.14
N ARG A 122 -15.30 3.41 3.75
CA ARG A 122 -15.08 1.96 3.62
C ARG A 122 -15.36 1.45 2.20
N HIS A 123 -16.31 2.03 1.47
CA HIS A 123 -16.49 1.71 0.05
C HIS A 123 -15.32 2.19 -0.80
N GLU A 124 -14.79 3.40 -0.54
CA GLU A 124 -13.60 3.92 -1.22
C GLU A 124 -12.36 3.04 -0.97
N VAL A 125 -12.21 2.47 0.23
CA VAL A 125 -11.19 1.44 0.51
C VAL A 125 -11.34 0.25 -0.45
N GLU A 126 -12.53 -0.32 -0.58
CA GLU A 126 -12.75 -1.46 -1.49
C GLU A 126 -12.58 -1.10 -2.97
N ALA A 127 -13.02 0.10 -3.38
CA ALA A 127 -12.81 0.61 -4.73
C ALA A 127 -11.32 0.73 -5.06
N ALA A 128 -10.52 1.29 -4.14
CA ALA A 128 -9.08 1.38 -4.29
C ALA A 128 -8.40 0.01 -4.40
N ARG A 129 -8.87 -0.99 -3.64
CA ARG A 129 -8.39 -2.38 -3.75
C ARG A 129 -8.71 -2.99 -5.12
N ALA A 130 -9.90 -2.72 -5.65
CA ALA A 130 -10.29 -3.17 -6.99
C ALA A 130 -9.40 -2.53 -8.06
N VAL A 131 -9.22 -1.21 -8.03
CA VAL A 131 -8.34 -0.48 -8.96
C VAL A 131 -6.89 -0.99 -8.86
N PHE A 132 -6.38 -1.25 -7.66
CA PHE A 132 -5.06 -1.86 -7.50
C PHE A 132 -4.97 -3.22 -8.21
N ARG A 133 -5.96 -4.10 -8.01
CA ARG A 133 -5.98 -5.43 -8.65
C ARG A 133 -6.04 -5.34 -10.18
N GLU A 134 -6.79 -4.38 -10.72
CA GLU A 134 -6.89 -4.14 -12.16
C GLU A 134 -5.63 -3.55 -12.78
N THR A 135 -4.95 -2.66 -12.04
CA THR A 135 -3.76 -1.95 -12.53
C THR A 135 -2.45 -2.70 -12.25
N TRP A 136 -2.47 -3.73 -11.41
CA TRP A 136 -1.27 -4.47 -11.03
C TRP A 136 -0.66 -5.23 -12.21
N PRO A 137 0.57 -4.88 -12.66
CA PRO A 137 1.11 -5.36 -13.93
C PRO A 137 1.54 -6.82 -13.94
N TYR A 138 1.75 -7.42 -12.76
CA TYR A 138 2.21 -8.81 -12.65
C TYR A 138 1.07 -9.81 -12.42
N ALA A 139 -0.19 -9.36 -12.46
CA ALA A 139 -1.37 -10.22 -12.27
C ALA A 139 -1.53 -11.27 -13.39
N ALA A 140 -1.06 -10.98 -14.61
CA ALA A 140 -1.16 -11.89 -15.75
C ALA A 140 -0.35 -13.20 -15.60
N ALA A 141 0.60 -13.26 -14.67
CA ALA A 141 1.38 -14.48 -14.41
C ALA A 141 0.67 -15.49 -13.49
N VAL A 142 -0.40 -15.10 -12.80
CA VAL A 142 -1.12 -15.97 -11.83
C VAL A 142 -2.27 -16.75 -12.47
N THR A 143 -2.80 -16.31 -13.62
CA THR A 143 -3.86 -17.02 -14.37
C THR A 143 -3.33 -18.05 -15.38
N ALA A 144 -2.01 -18.20 -15.53
CA ALA A 144 -1.39 -19.10 -16.50
C ALA A 144 -0.79 -20.39 -15.88
N ARG A 145 -1.31 -20.88 -14.75
CA ARG A 145 -0.88 -22.14 -14.16
C ARG A 145 -2.01 -23.10 -13.85
#